data_AF-A0A3B4X2U4-F1
#
_entry.id   AF-A0A3B4X2U4-F1
#
_cell.length_a   1.000
_cell.length_b   1.000
_cell.length_c   1.000
_cell.angle_alpha   90.00
_cell.angle_beta   90.00
_cell.angle_gamma   90.00
#
_symmetry.space_group_name_H-M   'P 1'
#
loop_
_entity.id
_entity.type
_entity.pdbx_description
1 polymer ?
#
loop_
_entity_poly.entity_id
_entity_poly.type
_entity_poly.pdbx_seq_one_letter_code
_entity_poly.pdbx_strand_id
1 'polypeptide(L)'
;MIQLPAPLLTAAPARALIDEQISIKGRFLPPHCPVTVCARMHSEDDDLWEAFAHYNTNADGTVNLTKDHSVGGSYLGCEPMGLFWGLQPAPGAREGLRLRKKNVEIPYVVHMSLLEGHVSPGEGQSTELAAVTTERWYTAPGVKRIKIRQNGIVGTLFLPPGPGPFPAMLDLWGMGGALVEYRSALFASRGYASLSIAYIGHKELPGPQNRINVGASYFNSAFDLLRDHRQVCADRVGIIGLSFGVYLALRIATETGAKVRQKVQCLFLNLQLDQYIIEETLRAADKSQLFTRLSYPGAGHLIEPPYSPNSRISLWSVKPKKLITLWGGHLAPHAAAQEDAWKKILDFMENNLRR
;
A
#
# COMPACT_ATOMS: atom_id res chain seq x y z
N MET A 1 -29.66 0.45 41.98
CA MET A 1 -28.93 -0.34 40.96
C MET A 1 -28.07 0.63 40.17
N ILE A 2 -26.74 0.45 40.19
CA ILE A 2 -25.85 1.22 39.32
C ILE A 2 -25.99 0.60 37.93
N GLN A 3 -26.53 1.35 36.98
CA GLN A 3 -26.63 0.90 35.58
C GLN A 3 -25.22 0.85 35.01
N LEU A 4 -24.73 -0.35 34.71
CA LEU A 4 -23.44 -0.49 34.04
C LEU A 4 -23.56 0.13 32.64
N PRO A 5 -22.56 0.92 32.21
CA PRO A 5 -22.53 1.45 30.85
C PRO A 5 -22.54 0.32 29.82
N ALA A 6 -23.22 0.53 28.70
CA ALA A 6 -23.26 -0.44 27.61
C ALA A 6 -21.86 -0.64 27.00
N PRO A 7 -21.53 -1.85 26.50
CA PRO A 7 -20.28 -2.10 25.78
C PRO A 7 -20.03 -1.07 24.69
N LEU A 8 -18.77 -0.66 24.55
CA LEU A 8 -18.37 0.38 23.60
C LEU A 8 -17.12 -0.06 22.84
N LEU A 9 -17.18 0.00 21.51
CA LEU A 9 -16.02 -0.13 20.62
C LEU A 9 -15.67 1.25 20.05
N THR A 10 -14.40 1.64 20.13
CA THR A 10 -13.91 2.93 19.64
C THR A 10 -12.73 2.75 18.71
N ALA A 11 -12.60 3.67 17.74
CA ALA A 11 -11.46 3.77 16.84
C ALA A 11 -10.93 5.20 16.83
N ALA A 12 -9.62 5.36 17.02
CA ALA A 12 -8.98 6.67 17.10
C ALA A 12 -7.66 6.71 16.29
N PRO A 13 -7.57 7.57 15.26
CA PRO A 13 -8.67 8.32 14.64
C PRO A 13 -9.64 7.38 13.88
N ALA A 14 -10.91 7.77 13.71
CA ALA A 14 -11.86 6.99 12.92
C ALA A 14 -11.63 7.13 11.40
N ARG A 15 -10.95 8.19 10.97
CA ARG A 15 -10.59 8.46 9.58
C ARG A 15 -9.09 8.69 9.52
N ALA A 16 -8.38 7.90 8.73
CA ALA A 16 -6.93 7.99 8.59
C ALA A 16 -6.49 7.61 7.18
N LEU A 17 -5.26 7.96 6.82
CA LEU A 17 -4.66 7.37 5.62
C LEU A 17 -4.44 5.87 5.80
N ILE A 18 -4.45 5.13 4.68
CA ILE A 18 -4.28 3.67 4.67
C ILE A 18 -2.94 3.25 5.27
N ASP A 19 -1.94 4.14 5.29
CA ASP A 19 -0.58 3.91 5.79
C ASP A 19 -0.36 4.48 7.20
N GLU A 20 -1.43 4.92 7.89
CA GLU A 20 -1.41 5.43 9.26
C GLU A 20 -2.09 4.43 10.22
N GLN A 21 -1.60 4.34 11.45
CA GLN A 21 -2.20 3.46 12.47
C GLN A 21 -3.53 4.02 13.00
N ILE A 22 -4.44 3.12 13.37
CA ILE A 22 -5.65 3.43 14.13
C ILE A 22 -5.64 2.59 15.41
N SER A 23 -5.95 3.19 16.54
CA SER A 23 -6.12 2.46 17.81
C SER A 23 -7.57 2.05 17.99
N ILE A 24 -7.80 0.75 18.18
CA ILE A 24 -9.13 0.17 18.39
C ILE A 24 -9.24 -0.33 19.84
N LYS A 25 -10.30 0.09 20.55
CA LYS A 25 -10.49 -0.25 21.96
C LYS A 25 -11.94 -0.60 22.29
N GLY A 26 -12.13 -1.74 22.94
CA GLY A 26 -13.37 -2.15 23.60
C GLY A 26 -13.36 -1.73 25.07
N ARG A 27 -14.48 -1.24 25.58
CA ARG A 27 -14.68 -0.81 26.98
C ARG A 27 -16.05 -1.23 27.50
N PHE A 28 -16.21 -1.17 28.82
CA PHE A 28 -17.47 -1.47 29.51
C PHE A 28 -17.92 -2.92 29.28
N LEU A 29 -16.94 -3.83 29.26
CA LEU A 29 -17.16 -5.27 29.12
C LEU A 29 -17.01 -5.95 30.49
N PRO A 30 -17.50 -7.18 30.67
CA PRO A 30 -17.15 -7.98 31.84
C PRO A 30 -15.62 -8.15 31.94
N PRO A 31 -15.02 -8.11 33.14
CA PRO A 31 -13.60 -8.40 33.34
C PRO A 31 -13.23 -9.82 32.94
N HIS A 32 -12.02 -10.02 32.40
CA HIS A 32 -11.46 -11.33 32.04
C HIS A 32 -12.36 -12.19 31.13
N CYS A 33 -13.16 -11.55 30.28
CA CYS A 33 -14.10 -12.23 29.40
C CYS A 33 -13.52 -12.41 27.99
N PRO A 34 -13.86 -13.54 27.33
CA PRO A 34 -13.52 -13.75 25.93
C PRO A 34 -14.36 -12.85 25.02
N VAL A 35 -13.70 -12.19 24.06
CA VAL A 35 -14.34 -11.38 23.02
C VAL A 35 -13.66 -11.59 21.67
N THR A 36 -14.41 -11.45 20.58
CA THR A 36 -13.87 -11.40 19.21
C THR A 36 -14.04 -9.99 18.66
N VAL A 37 -13.01 -9.44 18.03
CA VAL A 37 -13.16 -8.26 17.17
C VAL A 37 -13.04 -8.69 15.73
N CYS A 38 -14.06 -8.40 14.93
CA CYS A 38 -14.15 -8.72 13.51
C CYS A 38 -14.10 -7.43 12.68
N ALA A 39 -13.34 -7.41 11.60
CA ALA A 39 -13.29 -6.35 10.61
C ALA A 39 -13.81 -6.87 9.27
N ARG A 40 -14.72 -6.13 8.64
CA ARG A 40 -15.28 -6.44 7.32
C ARG A 40 -15.28 -5.21 6.43
N MET A 41 -14.98 -5.40 5.14
CA MET A 41 -15.08 -4.35 4.14
C MET A 41 -15.37 -4.92 2.76
N HIS A 42 -15.97 -4.12 1.89
CA HIS A 42 -16.11 -4.42 0.47
C HIS A 42 -15.02 -3.72 -0.33
N SER A 43 -14.44 -4.45 -1.28
CA SER A 43 -13.57 -3.85 -2.30
C SER A 43 -14.41 -3.06 -3.32
N GLU A 44 -13.74 -2.31 -4.21
CA GLU A 44 -14.42 -1.61 -5.32
C GLU A 44 -14.96 -2.55 -6.41
N ASP A 45 -14.63 -3.85 -6.31
CA ASP A 45 -15.21 -4.93 -7.12
C ASP A 45 -16.33 -5.66 -6.37
N ASP A 46 -16.77 -5.13 -5.23
CA ASP A 46 -17.81 -5.69 -4.35
C ASP A 46 -17.46 -7.05 -3.72
N ASP A 47 -16.21 -7.51 -3.84
CA ASP A 47 -15.73 -8.67 -3.10
C ASP A 47 -15.62 -8.32 -1.60
N LEU A 48 -16.19 -9.17 -0.73
CA LEU A 48 -16.11 -9.07 0.73
C LEU A 48 -14.74 -9.54 1.24
N TRP A 49 -14.12 -8.74 2.09
CA TRP A 49 -12.91 -9.04 2.82
C TRP A 49 -13.16 -9.01 4.32
N GLU A 50 -12.61 -9.97 5.04
CA GLU A 50 -12.78 -10.09 6.48
C GLU A 50 -11.50 -10.50 7.20
N ALA A 51 -11.40 -10.09 8.47
CA ALA A 51 -10.42 -10.57 9.43
C ALA A 51 -11.06 -10.56 10.82
N PHE A 52 -10.61 -11.42 11.71
CA PHE A 52 -11.02 -11.38 13.11
C PHE A 52 -9.91 -11.80 14.03
N ALA A 53 -9.98 -11.37 15.29
CA ALA A 53 -9.04 -11.75 16.31
C ALA A 53 -9.74 -11.92 17.66
N HIS A 54 -9.28 -12.91 18.41
CA HIS A 54 -9.77 -13.22 19.76
C HIS A 54 -8.94 -12.52 20.81
N TYR A 55 -9.61 -11.96 21.81
CA TYR A 55 -8.99 -11.27 22.94
C TYR A 55 -9.66 -11.68 24.23
N ASN A 56 -8.98 -11.42 25.35
CA ASN A 56 -9.59 -11.44 26.67
C ASN A 56 -9.54 -10.03 27.25
N THR A 57 -10.63 -9.56 27.83
CA THR A 57 -10.64 -8.26 28.51
C THR A 57 -9.76 -8.30 29.76
N ASN A 58 -9.21 -7.16 30.13
CA ASN A 58 -8.45 -7.01 31.37
C ASN A 58 -9.38 -6.90 32.60
N ALA A 59 -8.79 -6.71 33.79
CA ALA A 59 -9.52 -6.56 35.05
C ALA A 59 -10.50 -5.37 35.05
N ASP A 60 -10.24 -4.35 34.22
CA ASP A 60 -11.09 -3.17 34.08
C ASP A 60 -12.20 -3.35 33.04
N GLY A 61 -12.34 -4.54 32.44
CA GLY A 61 -13.35 -4.78 31.41
C GLY A 61 -13.05 -4.05 30.09
N THR A 62 -11.76 -3.96 29.75
CA THR A 62 -11.30 -3.30 28.51
C THR A 62 -10.43 -4.22 27.68
N VAL A 63 -10.40 -3.96 26.37
CA VAL A 63 -9.47 -4.56 25.42
C VAL A 63 -8.94 -3.46 24.50
N ASN A 64 -7.64 -3.45 24.25
CA ASN A 64 -6.93 -2.49 23.42
C ASN A 64 -6.07 -3.24 22.40
N LEU A 65 -6.52 -3.25 21.14
CA LEU A 65 -5.89 -4.05 20.08
C LEU A 65 -4.45 -3.61 19.76
N THR A 66 -4.06 -2.39 20.16
CA THR A 66 -2.69 -1.89 20.02
C THR A 66 -1.72 -2.50 21.03
N LYS A 67 -2.20 -3.03 22.17
CA LYS A 67 -1.36 -3.47 23.29
C LYS A 67 -1.63 -4.91 23.72
N ASP A 68 -2.87 -5.34 23.58
CA ASP A 68 -3.31 -6.63 24.07
C ASP A 68 -3.05 -7.71 23.02
N HIS A 69 -2.74 -8.91 23.51
CA HIS A 69 -2.35 -10.03 22.67
C HIS A 69 -3.58 -10.69 22.06
N SER A 70 -3.62 -10.81 20.73
CA SER A 70 -4.59 -11.69 20.06
C SER A 70 -4.25 -13.14 20.38
N VAL A 71 -5.23 -13.91 20.87
CA VAL A 71 -5.07 -15.32 21.25
C VAL A 71 -5.59 -16.30 20.19
N GLY A 72 -6.13 -15.79 19.08
CA GLY A 72 -6.59 -16.62 17.96
C GLY A 72 -7.26 -15.81 16.86
N GLY A 73 -7.68 -16.48 15.80
CA GLY A 73 -8.28 -15.86 14.61
C GLY A 73 -7.27 -15.67 13.47
N SER A 74 -7.46 -14.60 12.68
CA SER A 74 -6.66 -14.28 11.50
C SER A 74 -5.18 -13.96 11.80
N TYR A 75 -4.87 -13.59 13.04
CA TYR A 75 -3.51 -13.35 13.51
C TYR A 75 -3.37 -13.58 15.02
N LEU A 76 -2.14 -13.76 15.49
CA LEU A 76 -1.75 -13.91 16.88
C LEU A 76 -0.79 -12.79 17.26
N GLY A 77 -0.68 -12.47 18.56
CA GLY A 77 0.30 -11.49 19.02
C GLY A 77 -0.25 -10.10 19.26
N CYS A 78 0.64 -9.21 19.67
CA CYS A 78 0.38 -7.77 19.79
C CYS A 78 0.58 -7.12 18.41
N GLU A 79 -0.47 -7.14 17.60
CA GLU A 79 -0.45 -6.68 16.21
C GLU A 79 -1.46 -5.52 16.02
N PRO A 80 -1.04 -4.25 16.24
CA PRO A 80 -1.95 -3.11 16.29
C PRO A 80 -2.84 -2.93 15.06
N MET A 81 -2.34 -3.35 13.89
CA MET A 81 -3.02 -3.24 12.61
C MET A 81 -3.38 -4.60 12.01
N GLY A 82 -3.38 -5.65 12.84
CA GLY A 82 -3.66 -7.03 12.44
C GLY A 82 -5.00 -7.21 11.73
N LEU A 83 -6.05 -6.53 12.19
CA LEU A 83 -7.37 -6.56 11.53
C LEU A 83 -7.38 -5.95 10.12
N PHE A 84 -6.36 -5.17 9.74
CA PHE A 84 -6.27 -4.56 8.42
C PHE A 84 -5.37 -5.37 7.49
N TRP A 85 -4.12 -5.64 7.88
CA TRP A 85 -3.22 -6.44 7.05
C TRP A 85 -3.62 -7.92 6.99
N GLY A 86 -4.39 -8.38 7.98
CA GLY A 86 -4.92 -9.74 8.06
C GLY A 86 -6.21 -9.98 7.29
N LEU A 87 -6.77 -8.96 6.62
CA LEU A 87 -7.96 -9.12 5.78
C LEU A 87 -7.72 -10.17 4.70
N GLN A 88 -8.66 -11.10 4.56
CA GLN A 88 -8.68 -12.10 3.50
C GLN A 88 -10.02 -12.07 2.80
N PRO A 89 -10.12 -12.53 1.53
CA PRO A 89 -11.42 -12.76 0.93
C PRO A 89 -12.28 -13.65 1.83
N ALA A 90 -13.53 -13.27 2.04
CA ALA A 90 -14.43 -14.04 2.88
C ALA A 90 -14.66 -15.47 2.35
N PRO A 91 -15.03 -16.44 3.20
CA PRO A 91 -15.38 -17.80 2.79
C PRO A 91 -16.40 -17.78 1.65
N GLY A 92 -16.13 -18.57 0.60
CA GLY A 92 -16.96 -18.62 -0.61
C GLY A 92 -16.69 -17.51 -1.63
N ALA A 93 -15.74 -16.60 -1.37
CA ALA A 93 -15.28 -15.65 -2.38
C ALA A 93 -14.62 -16.37 -3.57
N ARG A 94 -14.67 -15.71 -4.73
CA ARG A 94 -14.02 -16.22 -5.96
C ARG A 94 -12.50 -16.29 -5.80
N GLU A 95 -11.88 -17.24 -6.51
CA GLU A 95 -10.44 -17.43 -6.45
C GLU A 95 -9.63 -16.29 -7.10
N GLY A 96 -8.39 -16.15 -6.64
CA GLY A 96 -7.40 -15.29 -7.29
C GLY A 96 -7.58 -13.80 -7.04
N LEU A 97 -8.25 -13.42 -5.95
CA LEU A 97 -8.43 -12.02 -5.56
C LEU A 97 -7.12 -11.35 -5.12
N ARG A 98 -7.02 -10.06 -5.43
CA ARG A 98 -6.01 -9.15 -4.91
C ARG A 98 -6.66 -7.81 -4.65
N LEU A 99 -6.57 -7.33 -3.42
CA LEU A 99 -7.07 -6.01 -3.09
C LEU A 99 -6.22 -4.94 -3.78
N ARG A 100 -6.85 -4.11 -4.60
CA ARG A 100 -6.21 -2.98 -5.27
C ARG A 100 -7.15 -1.80 -5.25
N LYS A 101 -6.61 -0.64 -4.87
CA LYS A 101 -7.36 0.61 -4.95
C LYS A 101 -7.39 1.11 -6.39
N LYS A 102 -8.57 1.36 -6.94
CA LYS A 102 -8.81 1.92 -8.28
C LYS A 102 -9.19 3.39 -8.18
N ASN A 103 -10.06 3.75 -7.23
CA ASN A 103 -10.45 5.14 -7.00
C ASN A 103 -9.85 5.67 -5.70
N VAL A 104 -8.76 6.42 -5.80
CA VAL A 104 -8.04 7.00 -4.65
C VAL A 104 -8.79 8.17 -3.98
N GLU A 105 -9.89 8.65 -4.58
CA GLU A 105 -10.69 9.78 -4.08
C GLU A 105 -11.77 9.33 -3.09
N ILE A 106 -11.97 8.02 -2.90
CA ILE A 106 -12.89 7.44 -1.91
C ILE A 106 -12.12 6.51 -0.96
N PRO A 107 -12.54 6.35 0.31
CA PRO A 107 -11.86 5.47 1.25
C PRO A 107 -12.23 4.01 1.03
N TYR A 108 -11.53 3.09 1.71
CA TYR A 108 -12.16 1.84 2.14
C TYR A 108 -12.90 2.09 3.45
N VAL A 109 -14.14 1.59 3.53
CA VAL A 109 -14.95 1.65 4.75
C VAL A 109 -14.86 0.29 5.43
N VAL A 110 -14.31 0.25 6.63
CA VAL A 110 -14.11 -0.97 7.41
C VAL A 110 -15.07 -0.94 8.59
N HIS A 111 -16.01 -1.88 8.60
CA HIS A 111 -16.94 -2.11 9.69
C HIS A 111 -16.31 -3.07 10.70
N MET A 112 -16.24 -2.64 11.95
CA MET A 112 -15.69 -3.44 13.03
C MET A 112 -16.77 -3.79 14.04
N SER A 113 -16.88 -5.07 14.34
CA SER A 113 -17.85 -5.62 15.28
C SER A 113 -17.11 -6.22 16.48
N LEU A 114 -17.55 -5.88 17.68
CA LEU A 114 -17.14 -6.53 18.93
C LEU A 114 -18.20 -7.58 19.27
N LEU A 115 -17.80 -8.84 19.31
CA LEU A 115 -18.67 -9.99 19.53
C LEU A 115 -18.39 -10.62 20.90
N GLU A 116 -19.45 -11.16 21.51
CA GLU A 116 -19.35 -11.93 22.74
C GLU A 116 -18.70 -13.30 22.49
N GLY A 117 -17.73 -13.67 23.34
CA GLY A 117 -17.04 -14.95 23.25
C GLY A 117 -15.93 -15.00 22.20
N HIS A 118 -15.20 -16.13 22.17
CA HIS A 118 -14.28 -16.45 21.08
C HIS A 118 -15.04 -17.19 19.99
N VAL A 119 -15.64 -16.40 19.10
CA VAL A 119 -16.47 -16.91 17.99
C VAL A 119 -15.80 -16.66 16.65
N SER A 120 -15.92 -17.62 15.73
CA SER A 120 -15.59 -17.45 14.31
C SER A 120 -16.74 -16.72 13.61
N PRO A 121 -16.52 -15.55 12.99
CA PRO A 121 -17.56 -14.88 12.22
C PRO A 121 -18.11 -15.81 11.12
N GLY A 122 -19.44 -15.91 11.02
CA GLY A 122 -20.12 -16.77 10.03
C GLY A 122 -20.42 -18.20 10.50
N GLU A 123 -19.91 -18.62 11.66
CA GLU A 123 -20.24 -19.91 12.27
C GLU A 123 -21.17 -19.72 13.48
N GLY A 124 -22.38 -20.31 13.42
CA GLY A 124 -23.32 -20.29 14.54
C GLY A 124 -23.93 -18.92 14.85
N GLN A 125 -24.57 -18.83 16.01
CA GLN A 125 -25.18 -17.59 16.50
C GLN A 125 -24.11 -16.79 17.29
N SER A 126 -23.91 -15.53 16.92
CA SER A 126 -23.02 -14.61 17.64
C SER A 126 -23.79 -13.37 18.09
N THR A 127 -23.44 -12.84 19.26
CA THR A 127 -24.03 -11.62 19.83
C THR A 127 -23.07 -10.46 19.58
N GLU A 128 -23.51 -9.46 18.80
CA GLU A 128 -22.76 -8.21 18.63
C GLU A 128 -22.99 -7.30 19.84
N LEU A 129 -21.91 -6.96 20.54
CA LEU A 129 -21.92 -6.12 21.74
C LEU A 129 -21.79 -4.63 21.39
N ALA A 130 -20.98 -4.30 20.39
CA ALA A 130 -20.76 -2.94 19.91
C ALA A 130 -20.16 -2.96 18.50
N ALA A 131 -20.27 -1.85 17.79
CA ALA A 131 -19.65 -1.69 16.48
C ALA A 131 -19.06 -0.29 16.29
N VAL A 132 -18.06 -0.18 15.42
CA VAL A 132 -17.50 1.09 14.96
C VAL A 132 -17.12 0.98 13.49
N THR A 133 -17.22 2.08 12.76
CA THR A 133 -16.77 2.16 11.37
C THR A 133 -15.54 3.03 11.28
N THR A 134 -14.56 2.60 10.50
CA THR A 134 -13.36 3.38 10.18
C THR A 134 -13.23 3.60 8.68
N GLU A 135 -12.68 4.74 8.30
CA GLU A 135 -12.37 5.07 6.91
C GLU A 135 -10.87 5.09 6.68
N ARG A 136 -10.43 4.38 5.63
CA ARG A 136 -9.03 4.26 5.24
C ARG A 136 -8.81 4.93 3.89
N TRP A 137 -8.19 6.11 3.92
CA TRP A 137 -8.03 7.00 2.77
C TRP A 137 -6.69 6.80 2.06
N TYR A 138 -6.64 6.98 0.74
CA TYR A 138 -5.37 7.02 0.00
C TYR A 138 -4.90 8.44 -0.34
N THR A 139 -5.77 9.42 -0.12
CA THR A 139 -5.54 10.82 -0.49
C THR A 139 -5.88 11.71 0.71
N ALA A 140 -4.90 12.47 1.20
CA ALA A 140 -5.09 13.44 2.26
C ALA A 140 -5.89 14.67 1.76
N PRO A 141 -6.58 15.38 2.67
CA PRO A 141 -7.28 16.61 2.32
C PRO A 141 -6.39 17.63 1.59
N GLY A 142 -6.90 18.20 0.51
CA GLY A 142 -6.22 19.24 -0.26
C GLY A 142 -5.19 18.75 -1.29
N VAL A 143 -4.88 17.45 -1.33
CA VAL A 143 -4.09 16.87 -2.43
C VAL A 143 -4.88 17.00 -3.74
N LYS A 144 -4.24 17.53 -4.78
CA LYS A 144 -4.85 17.68 -6.11
C LYS A 144 -4.51 16.49 -6.98
N ARG A 145 -5.51 15.91 -7.62
CA ARG A 145 -5.37 14.84 -8.61
C ARG A 145 -5.57 15.40 -10.02
N ILE A 146 -4.54 15.33 -10.86
CA ILE A 146 -4.52 15.96 -12.19
C ILE A 146 -4.20 14.91 -13.24
N LYS A 147 -5.13 14.66 -14.16
CA LYS A 147 -4.89 13.73 -15.28
C LYS A 147 -3.91 14.36 -16.27
N ILE A 148 -2.90 13.61 -16.67
CA ILE A 148 -1.87 14.03 -17.63
C ILE A 148 -2.08 13.30 -18.95
N ARG A 149 -2.32 14.07 -20.02
CA ARG A 149 -2.49 13.60 -21.41
C ARG A 149 -1.65 14.42 -22.39
N GLN A 150 -0.45 14.80 -21.97
CA GLN A 150 0.45 15.67 -22.71
C GLN A 150 1.57 14.85 -23.36
N ASN A 151 1.96 15.18 -24.59
CA ASN A 151 3.04 14.51 -25.33
C ASN A 151 2.88 12.98 -25.43
N GLY A 152 1.63 12.50 -25.51
CA GLY A 152 1.30 11.08 -25.52
C GLY A 152 1.38 10.38 -24.17
N ILE A 153 1.86 11.05 -23.11
CA ILE A 153 1.92 10.51 -21.75
C ILE A 153 0.51 10.30 -21.20
N VAL A 154 0.25 9.11 -20.69
CA VAL A 154 -0.97 8.75 -19.99
C VAL A 154 -0.62 8.52 -18.53
N GLY A 155 -0.96 9.48 -17.68
CA GLY A 155 -0.69 9.39 -16.24
C GLY A 155 -1.59 10.25 -15.39
N THR A 156 -1.31 10.29 -14.10
CA THR A 156 -1.96 11.16 -13.13
C THR A 156 -0.89 11.76 -12.22
N LEU A 157 -0.85 13.09 -12.18
CA LEU A 157 -0.03 13.88 -11.29
C LEU A 157 -0.82 14.20 -10.01
N PHE A 158 -0.24 13.87 -8.86
CA PHE A 158 -0.72 14.26 -7.56
C PHE A 158 0.15 15.40 -7.01
N LEU A 159 -0.49 16.48 -6.55
CA LEU A 159 0.20 17.62 -5.95
C LEU A 159 -0.25 17.80 -4.50
N PRO A 160 0.69 17.98 -3.55
CA PRO A 160 0.36 18.36 -2.19
C PRO A 160 -0.41 19.69 -2.12
N PRO A 161 -1.15 19.95 -1.02
CA PRO A 161 -1.71 21.27 -0.78
C PRO A 161 -0.59 22.31 -0.59
N GLY A 162 -0.88 23.56 -0.98
CA GLY A 162 0.04 24.69 -0.86
C GLY A 162 0.63 25.18 -2.18
N PRO A 163 1.50 26.21 -2.13
CA PRO A 163 2.03 26.85 -3.33
C PRO A 163 3.10 26.01 -4.06
N GLY A 164 3.84 25.17 -3.34
CA GLY A 164 5.05 24.52 -3.85
C GLY A 164 6.23 25.50 -3.92
N PRO A 165 7.29 25.20 -4.72
CA PRO A 165 7.47 23.94 -5.45
C PRO A 165 7.75 22.76 -4.51
N PHE A 166 7.37 21.56 -4.93
CA PHE A 166 7.49 20.33 -4.14
C PHE A 166 8.62 19.45 -4.69
N PRO A 167 9.37 18.73 -3.83
CA PRO A 167 10.13 17.57 -4.29
C PRO A 167 9.18 16.57 -4.94
N ALA A 168 9.68 15.80 -5.91
CA ALA A 168 8.82 14.96 -6.74
C ALA A 168 9.29 13.51 -6.88
N MET A 169 8.34 12.61 -7.14
CA MET A 169 8.58 11.19 -7.38
C MET A 169 7.85 10.71 -8.63
N LEU A 170 8.60 10.20 -9.62
CA LEU A 170 8.03 9.44 -10.74
C LEU A 170 7.76 8.00 -10.28
N ASP A 171 6.50 7.58 -10.29
CA ASP A 171 6.02 6.30 -9.74
C ASP A 171 5.73 5.27 -10.85
N LEU A 172 6.54 4.22 -10.90
CA LEU A 172 6.49 3.16 -11.93
C LEU A 172 6.07 1.81 -11.31
N TRP A 173 4.99 1.24 -11.82
CA TRP A 173 4.39 0.01 -11.30
C TRP A 173 4.85 -1.25 -12.05
N GLY A 174 4.23 -2.40 -11.80
CA GLY A 174 4.56 -3.64 -12.53
C GLY A 174 3.80 -3.79 -13.85
N MET A 175 3.93 -4.98 -14.45
CA MET A 175 3.16 -5.41 -15.64
C MET A 175 1.68 -5.76 -15.34
N GLY A 176 1.13 -5.24 -14.24
CA GLY A 176 -0.28 -5.44 -13.88
C GLY A 176 -1.26 -4.73 -14.83
N GLY A 177 -0.74 -3.84 -15.69
CA GLY A 177 -1.54 -3.01 -16.58
C GLY A 177 -2.28 -1.89 -15.87
N ALA A 178 -3.01 -1.11 -16.67
CA ALA A 178 -3.77 0.06 -16.26
C ALA A 178 -2.89 1.16 -15.65
N LEU A 179 -3.55 2.15 -15.04
CA LEU A 179 -2.92 3.25 -14.31
C LEU A 179 -3.14 3.00 -12.81
N VAL A 180 -2.05 2.82 -12.07
CA VAL A 180 -2.09 2.57 -10.63
C VAL A 180 -1.70 3.85 -9.90
N GLU A 181 -2.60 4.37 -9.06
CA GLU A 181 -2.47 5.74 -8.53
C GLU A 181 -2.19 5.80 -7.03
N TYR A 182 -2.48 4.73 -6.29
CA TYR A 182 -2.61 4.81 -4.84
C TYR A 182 -1.32 5.08 -4.07
N ARG A 183 -0.16 4.64 -4.57
CA ARG A 183 1.14 5.01 -3.97
C ARG A 183 1.50 6.47 -4.25
N SER A 184 1.25 6.96 -5.46
CA SER A 184 1.45 8.37 -5.82
C SER A 184 0.56 9.31 -4.99
N ALA A 185 -0.70 8.92 -4.74
CA ALA A 185 -1.61 9.68 -3.88
C ALA A 185 -1.09 9.77 -2.44
N LEU A 186 -0.50 8.69 -1.92
CA LEU A 186 0.14 8.69 -0.60
C LEU A 186 1.40 9.57 -0.56
N PHE A 187 2.25 9.55 -1.58
CA PHE A 187 3.41 10.46 -1.64
C PHE A 187 2.99 11.93 -1.61
N ALA A 188 1.94 12.31 -2.34
CA ALA A 188 1.40 13.67 -2.29
C ALA A 188 0.79 14.02 -0.94
N SER A 189 0.16 13.04 -0.28
CA SER A 189 -0.31 13.16 1.10
C SER A 189 0.84 13.37 2.10
N ARG A 190 2.05 12.91 1.76
CA ARG A 190 3.28 13.14 2.52
C ARG A 190 4.08 14.34 2.00
N GLY A 191 3.53 15.22 1.18
CA GLY A 191 4.18 16.47 0.76
C GLY A 191 5.13 16.38 -0.44
N TYR A 192 5.03 15.32 -1.25
CA TYR A 192 5.81 15.14 -2.48
C TYR A 192 4.90 15.15 -3.71
N ALA A 193 5.20 15.97 -4.72
CA ALA A 193 4.52 15.80 -6.01
C ALA A 193 4.79 14.38 -6.54
N SER A 194 3.80 13.72 -7.13
CA SER A 194 4.04 12.36 -7.65
C SER A 194 3.26 12.09 -8.93
N LEU A 195 3.97 11.62 -9.94
CA LEU A 195 3.40 11.25 -11.23
C LEU A 195 3.41 9.74 -11.38
N SER A 196 2.23 9.14 -11.45
CA SER A 196 2.06 7.75 -11.87
C SER A 196 1.73 7.72 -13.36
N ILE A 197 2.35 6.79 -14.10
CA ILE A 197 2.13 6.64 -15.55
C ILE A 197 1.73 5.22 -15.90
N ALA A 198 0.86 5.11 -16.91
CA ALA A 198 0.53 3.84 -17.55
C ALA A 198 1.45 3.63 -18.76
N TYR A 199 1.81 2.37 -19.03
CA TYR A 199 2.55 1.97 -20.24
C TYR A 199 2.13 0.59 -20.77
N ILE A 200 1.12 -0.02 -20.13
CA ILE A 200 0.47 -1.26 -20.55
C ILE A 200 -0.97 -1.28 -20.04
N GLY A 201 -1.90 -1.90 -20.77
CA GLY A 201 -3.26 -2.18 -20.28
C GLY A 201 -4.20 -0.99 -20.10
N HIS A 202 -3.77 0.24 -20.42
CA HIS A 202 -4.62 1.42 -20.31
C HIS A 202 -5.23 1.77 -21.68
N LYS A 203 -6.54 2.08 -21.70
CA LYS A 203 -7.32 2.26 -22.93
C LYS A 203 -6.89 3.44 -23.82
N GLU A 204 -6.24 4.42 -23.22
CA GLU A 204 -5.75 5.64 -23.89
C GLU A 204 -4.30 5.53 -24.34
N LEU A 205 -3.63 4.40 -24.09
CA LEU A 205 -2.30 4.15 -24.66
C LEU A 205 -2.41 3.74 -26.13
N PRO A 206 -1.39 4.03 -26.95
CA PRO A 206 -1.36 3.57 -28.33
C PRO A 206 -1.26 2.03 -28.41
N GLY A 207 -1.81 1.47 -29.48
CA GLY A 207 -1.66 0.06 -29.83
C GLY A 207 -2.42 -0.94 -28.92
N PRO A 208 -2.11 -2.24 -29.04
CA PRO A 208 -2.80 -3.29 -28.29
C PRO A 208 -2.58 -3.21 -26.78
N GLN A 209 -3.65 -3.26 -25.99
CA GLN A 209 -3.60 -3.11 -24.52
C GLN A 209 -2.87 -4.24 -23.79
N ASN A 210 -2.59 -5.37 -24.44
CA ASN A 210 -1.98 -6.54 -23.82
C ASN A 210 -0.45 -6.58 -23.90
N ARG A 211 0.19 -5.50 -24.39
CA ARG A 211 1.66 -5.38 -24.46
C ARG A 211 2.06 -3.93 -24.21
N ILE A 212 3.34 -3.71 -23.94
CA ILE A 212 3.93 -2.37 -23.91
C ILE A 212 4.08 -1.90 -25.37
N ASN A 213 3.51 -0.73 -25.69
CA ASN A 213 3.64 -0.10 -27.01
C ASN A 213 4.28 1.30 -26.94
N VAL A 214 4.95 1.60 -25.82
CA VAL A 214 5.67 2.86 -25.62
C VAL A 214 7.17 2.60 -25.57
N GLY A 215 7.97 3.53 -26.13
CA GLY A 215 9.43 3.43 -26.20
C GLY A 215 10.13 4.16 -25.05
N ALA A 216 11.48 4.16 -25.06
CA ALA A 216 12.30 4.84 -24.06
C ALA A 216 11.96 6.34 -23.92
N SER A 217 11.73 7.02 -25.06
CA SER A 217 11.37 8.44 -25.09
C SER A 217 10.09 8.77 -24.32
N TYR A 218 9.16 7.83 -24.19
CA TYR A 218 7.95 8.00 -23.36
C TYR A 218 8.31 8.19 -21.89
N PHE A 219 9.21 7.36 -21.37
CA PHE A 219 9.61 7.40 -19.98
C PHE A 219 10.45 8.64 -19.66
N ASN A 220 11.38 8.99 -20.56
CA ASN A 220 12.19 10.21 -20.43
C ASN A 220 11.30 11.46 -20.53
N SER A 221 10.32 11.48 -21.43
CA SER A 221 9.36 12.59 -21.53
C SER A 221 8.45 12.70 -20.31
N ALA A 222 8.07 11.59 -19.67
CA ALA A 222 7.32 11.62 -18.42
C ALA A 222 8.16 12.21 -17.26
N PHE A 223 9.45 11.85 -17.20
CA PHE A 223 10.38 12.43 -16.24
C PHE A 223 10.57 13.93 -16.48
N ASP A 224 10.81 14.36 -17.72
CA ASP A 224 10.94 15.77 -18.09
C ASP A 224 9.66 16.55 -17.80
N LEU A 225 8.49 15.99 -18.12
CA LEU A 225 7.18 16.61 -17.81
C LEU A 225 7.01 16.86 -16.30
N LEU A 226 7.40 15.89 -15.47
CA LEU A 226 7.34 16.05 -14.01
C LEU A 226 8.34 17.11 -13.54
N ARG A 227 9.59 17.04 -14.02
CA ARG A 227 10.68 17.95 -13.64
C ARG A 227 10.37 19.40 -14.00
N ASP A 228 9.80 19.62 -15.17
CA ASP A 228 9.56 20.94 -15.74
C ASP A 228 8.21 21.54 -15.28
N HIS A 229 7.44 20.80 -14.46
CA HIS A 229 6.20 21.30 -13.90
C HIS A 229 6.45 22.44 -12.91
N ARG A 230 5.74 23.57 -13.06
CA ARG A 230 5.96 24.81 -12.27
C ARG A 230 5.90 24.66 -10.74
N GLN A 231 5.19 23.64 -10.24
CA GLN A 231 5.07 23.35 -8.80
C GLN A 231 6.04 22.24 -8.35
N VAL A 232 7.03 21.87 -9.15
CA VAL A 232 8.04 20.86 -8.83
C VAL A 232 9.41 21.51 -8.74
N CYS A 233 10.20 21.07 -7.76
CA CYS A 233 11.61 21.40 -7.66
C CYS A 233 12.37 20.57 -8.69
N ALA A 234 12.75 21.19 -9.81
CA ALA A 234 13.39 20.52 -10.94
C ALA A 234 14.69 19.75 -10.58
N ASP A 235 15.37 20.15 -9.50
CA ASP A 235 16.57 19.51 -8.99
C ASP A 235 16.32 18.40 -7.96
N ARG A 236 15.07 18.20 -7.55
CA ARG A 236 14.65 17.27 -6.49
C ARG A 236 13.58 16.30 -6.98
N VAL A 237 13.91 15.56 -8.04
CA VAL A 237 13.05 14.54 -8.65
C VAL A 237 13.68 13.16 -8.47
N GLY A 238 12.95 12.28 -7.78
CA GLY A 238 13.26 10.86 -7.66
C GLY A 238 12.44 9.99 -8.62
N ILE A 239 12.84 8.73 -8.74
CA ILE A 239 12.09 7.70 -9.46
C ILE A 239 11.96 6.49 -8.55
N ILE A 240 10.77 5.91 -8.46
CA ILE A 240 10.50 4.68 -7.71
C ILE A 240 9.85 3.65 -8.64
N GLY A 241 10.28 2.40 -8.50
CA GLY A 241 9.79 1.26 -9.27
C GLY A 241 9.30 0.12 -8.38
N LEU A 242 8.30 -0.64 -8.85
CA LEU A 242 7.94 -1.96 -8.32
C LEU A 242 7.88 -2.98 -9.46
N SER A 243 8.41 -4.19 -9.24
CA SER A 243 8.43 -5.24 -10.27
C SER A 243 9.12 -4.73 -11.55
N PHE A 244 8.50 -4.88 -12.73
CA PHE A 244 9.03 -4.33 -13.99
C PHE A 244 9.31 -2.81 -13.95
N GLY A 245 8.61 -2.03 -13.11
CA GLY A 245 8.90 -0.61 -12.91
C GLY A 245 10.29 -0.33 -12.34
N VAL A 246 10.90 -1.29 -11.65
CA VAL A 246 12.27 -1.19 -11.15
C VAL A 246 13.28 -1.14 -12.30
N TYR A 247 13.10 -2.02 -13.29
CA TYR A 247 13.92 -2.02 -14.51
C TYR A 247 13.79 -0.68 -15.25
N LEU A 248 12.58 -0.16 -15.38
CA LEU A 248 12.33 1.14 -16.02
C LEU A 248 12.98 2.29 -15.23
N ALA A 249 12.86 2.29 -13.90
CA ALA A 249 13.47 3.31 -13.05
C ALA A 249 15.00 3.35 -13.21
N LEU A 250 15.65 2.19 -13.20
CA LEU A 250 17.09 2.07 -13.46
C LEU A 250 17.47 2.56 -14.86
N ARG A 251 16.68 2.19 -15.86
CA ARG A 251 16.94 2.60 -17.25
C ARG A 251 16.86 4.11 -17.44
N ILE A 252 15.84 4.76 -16.87
CA ILE A 252 15.73 6.23 -16.91
C ILE A 252 16.95 6.84 -16.21
N ALA A 253 17.32 6.33 -15.03
CA ALA A 253 18.46 6.82 -14.25
C ALA A 253 19.79 6.79 -15.00
N THR A 254 20.01 5.81 -15.87
CA THR A 254 21.23 5.69 -16.67
C THR A 254 21.18 6.50 -17.96
N GLU A 255 20.00 6.71 -18.54
CA GLU A 255 19.81 7.44 -19.80
C GLU A 255 19.73 8.97 -19.61
N THR A 256 19.17 9.49 -18.51
CA THR A 256 18.90 10.93 -18.35
C THR A 256 20.14 11.79 -18.12
N GLY A 257 21.34 11.19 -18.01
CA GLY A 257 22.60 11.89 -17.80
C GLY A 257 22.63 12.61 -16.45
N ALA A 258 23.47 12.13 -15.53
CA ALA A 258 23.63 12.60 -14.15
C ALA A 258 24.17 14.05 -14.00
N LYS A 259 23.51 15.06 -14.61
CA LYS A 259 23.91 16.48 -14.54
C LYS A 259 23.14 17.29 -13.51
N VAL A 260 22.14 16.70 -12.86
CA VAL A 260 21.39 17.31 -11.76
C VAL A 260 21.47 16.35 -10.57
N ARG A 261 21.22 16.80 -9.33
CA ARG A 261 21.20 15.97 -8.10
C ARG A 261 20.09 14.89 -8.09
N GLN A 262 19.93 14.19 -9.20
CA GLN A 262 19.02 13.08 -9.39
C GLN A 262 19.55 11.91 -8.58
N LYS A 263 18.90 11.66 -7.44
CA LYS A 263 19.11 10.44 -6.66
C LYS A 263 17.95 9.52 -6.94
N VAL A 264 18.24 8.41 -7.62
CA VAL A 264 17.24 7.40 -7.93
C VAL A 264 17.22 6.38 -6.79
N GLN A 265 16.05 6.22 -6.16
CA GLN A 265 15.80 5.12 -5.24
C GLN A 265 15.04 4.02 -5.94
N CYS A 266 15.76 3.01 -6.37
CA CYS A 266 15.12 1.79 -6.79
C CYS A 266 14.85 0.92 -5.56
N LEU A 267 13.57 0.72 -5.24
CA LEU A 267 13.16 -0.26 -4.25
C LEU A 267 13.24 -1.65 -4.89
N PHE A 268 14.37 -2.33 -4.72
CA PHE A 268 14.55 -3.70 -5.20
C PHE A 268 14.00 -4.68 -4.17
N LEU A 269 12.80 -5.20 -4.40
CA LEU A 269 12.25 -6.24 -3.55
C LEU A 269 11.88 -7.45 -4.42
N ASN A 270 12.60 -8.55 -4.19
CA ASN A 270 12.38 -9.89 -4.74
C ASN A 270 12.51 -10.10 -6.26
N LEU A 271 13.44 -9.42 -6.93
CA LEU A 271 14.01 -9.96 -8.17
C LEU A 271 15.24 -10.81 -7.80
N GLN A 272 15.01 -12.07 -7.44
CA GLN A 272 16.10 -12.99 -7.02
C GLN A 272 17.24 -13.09 -8.05
N LEU A 273 16.96 -12.84 -9.34
CA LEU A 273 17.95 -12.96 -10.41
C LEU A 273 18.67 -11.64 -10.75
N ASP A 274 18.02 -10.48 -10.60
CA ASP A 274 18.60 -9.20 -11.06
C ASP A 274 19.34 -8.43 -9.97
N GLN A 275 19.03 -8.65 -8.69
CA GLN A 275 19.65 -7.90 -7.58
C GLN A 275 21.16 -8.10 -7.51
N TYR A 276 21.62 -9.34 -7.69
CA TYR A 276 23.03 -9.67 -7.68
C TYR A 276 23.75 -8.97 -8.83
N ILE A 277 23.19 -9.04 -10.05
CA ILE A 277 23.76 -8.42 -11.25
C ILE A 277 23.87 -6.90 -11.08
N ILE A 278 22.88 -6.23 -10.51
CA ILE A 278 22.91 -4.78 -10.29
C ILE A 278 23.99 -4.41 -9.29
N GLU A 279 24.05 -5.11 -8.16
CA GLU A 279 25.04 -4.88 -7.11
C GLU A 279 26.46 -5.11 -7.63
N GLU A 280 26.67 -6.19 -8.41
CA GLU A 280 27.94 -6.47 -9.07
C GLU A 280 28.31 -5.43 -10.12
N THR A 281 27.35 -4.98 -10.94
CA THR A 281 27.59 -3.96 -11.97
C THR A 281 27.99 -2.64 -11.35
N LEU A 282 27.32 -2.23 -10.27
CA LEU A 282 27.67 -1.01 -9.52
C LEU A 282 29.02 -1.17 -8.81
N ARG A 283 29.32 -2.34 -8.26
CA ARG A 283 30.63 -2.65 -7.67
C ARG A 283 31.75 -2.57 -8.70
N ALA A 284 31.56 -3.16 -9.88
CA ALA A 284 32.52 -3.11 -10.98
C ALA A 284 32.76 -1.68 -11.51
N ALA A 285 31.80 -0.78 -11.31
CA ALA A 285 31.88 0.63 -11.69
C ALA A 285 32.28 1.59 -10.55
N ASP A 286 32.71 1.08 -9.38
CA ASP A 286 33.06 1.85 -8.18
C ASP A 286 31.92 2.78 -7.68
N LYS A 287 30.70 2.26 -7.76
CA LYS A 287 29.44 2.97 -7.44
C LYS A 287 28.57 2.25 -6.41
N SER A 288 29.12 1.30 -5.66
CA SER A 288 28.38 0.55 -4.63
C SER A 288 27.73 1.46 -3.58
N GLN A 289 28.33 2.60 -3.26
CA GLN A 289 27.79 3.63 -2.36
C GLN A 289 26.46 4.24 -2.81
N LEU A 290 26.08 4.08 -4.09
CA LEU A 290 24.82 4.59 -4.63
C LEU A 290 23.65 3.62 -4.44
N PHE A 291 23.90 2.44 -3.88
CA PHE A 291 22.92 1.37 -3.77
C PHE A 291 22.79 0.91 -2.32
N THR A 292 21.55 0.67 -1.91
CA THR A 292 21.23 0.08 -0.62
C THR A 292 20.22 -1.03 -0.85
N ARG A 293 20.56 -2.24 -0.40
CA ARG A 293 19.69 -3.41 -0.50
C ARG A 293 18.99 -3.66 0.83
N LEU A 294 17.68 -3.82 0.77
CA LEU A 294 16.85 -4.27 1.88
C LEU A 294 16.31 -5.66 1.53
N SER A 295 16.40 -6.60 2.46
CA SER A 295 15.92 -7.96 2.29
C SER A 295 14.99 -8.31 3.44
N TYR A 296 13.80 -8.80 3.10
CA TYR A 296 12.77 -9.14 4.08
C TYR A 296 12.42 -10.63 3.97
N PRO A 297 13.01 -11.48 4.82
CA PRO A 297 12.67 -12.90 4.88
C PRO A 297 11.18 -13.11 5.07
N GLY A 298 10.60 -14.01 4.29
CA GLY A 298 9.17 -14.33 4.37
C GLY A 298 8.24 -13.31 3.70
N ALA A 299 8.75 -12.23 3.10
CA ALA A 299 7.95 -11.32 2.30
C ALA A 299 7.87 -11.77 0.83
N GLY A 300 6.68 -11.66 0.21
CA GLY A 300 6.44 -11.91 -1.21
C GLY A 300 6.81 -10.76 -2.14
N HIS A 301 6.47 -10.91 -3.42
CA HIS A 301 6.79 -9.96 -4.49
C HIS A 301 6.05 -8.63 -4.40
N LEU A 302 4.79 -8.66 -3.93
CA LEU A 302 3.87 -7.52 -3.97
C LEU A 302 3.98 -6.68 -2.69
N ILE A 303 5.08 -5.94 -2.53
CA ILE A 303 5.25 -5.01 -1.41
C ILE A 303 4.46 -3.74 -1.70
N GLU A 304 3.24 -3.70 -1.15
CA GLU A 304 2.31 -2.58 -1.21
C GLU A 304 2.55 -1.56 -0.08
N PRO A 305 1.88 -0.40 -0.08
CA PRO A 305 1.85 0.47 1.10
C PRO A 305 1.38 -0.29 2.36
N PRO A 306 1.76 0.19 3.56
CA PRO A 306 1.46 -0.46 4.83
C PRO A 306 -0.01 -0.86 4.99
N TYR A 307 -0.24 -1.93 5.75
CA TYR A 307 -1.57 -2.43 6.10
C TYR A 307 -2.40 -2.97 4.93
N SER A 308 -1.86 -2.98 3.71
CA SER A 308 -2.47 -3.69 2.58
C SER A 308 -2.37 -5.20 2.79
N PRO A 309 -3.43 -5.98 2.55
CA PRO A 309 -3.39 -7.42 2.77
C PRO A 309 -2.48 -8.15 1.77
N ASN A 310 -1.73 -9.14 2.26
CA ASN A 310 -0.90 -9.98 1.39
C ASN A 310 -1.78 -10.79 0.42
N SER A 311 -1.50 -10.67 -0.87
CA SER A 311 -2.07 -11.56 -1.89
C SER A 311 -1.03 -12.59 -2.30
N ARG A 312 -0.90 -13.67 -1.53
CA ARG A 312 0.08 -14.74 -1.79
C ARG A 312 -0.10 -15.37 -3.16
N ILE A 313 -1.35 -15.54 -3.58
CA ILE A 313 -1.75 -16.07 -4.87
C ILE A 313 -2.84 -15.15 -5.41
N SER A 314 -2.71 -14.72 -6.66
CA SER A 314 -3.78 -13.99 -7.32
C SER A 314 -3.84 -14.31 -8.81
N LEU A 315 -4.98 -14.00 -9.43
CA LEU A 315 -5.11 -14.04 -10.87
C LEU A 315 -4.32 -12.87 -11.47
N TRP A 316 -3.36 -13.19 -12.33
CA TRP A 316 -2.68 -12.24 -13.19
C TRP A 316 -3.03 -12.54 -14.64
N SER A 317 -3.46 -11.50 -15.36
CA SER A 317 -3.89 -11.64 -16.74
C SER A 317 -2.95 -10.87 -17.66
N VAL A 318 -2.23 -11.58 -18.51
CA VAL A 318 -1.64 -11.03 -19.73
C VAL A 318 -2.50 -11.55 -20.86
N LYS A 319 -3.48 -10.75 -21.30
CA LYS A 319 -4.42 -11.16 -22.34
C LYS A 319 -3.65 -11.78 -23.53
N PRO A 320 -3.98 -13.00 -23.97
CA PRO A 320 -5.20 -13.76 -23.68
C PRO A 320 -5.12 -14.73 -22.48
N LYS A 321 -3.96 -14.90 -21.83
CA LYS A 321 -3.76 -15.90 -20.78
C LYS A 321 -4.15 -15.38 -19.39
N LYS A 322 -4.98 -16.15 -18.71
CA LYS A 322 -5.28 -16.04 -17.28
C LYS A 322 -4.34 -17.00 -16.54
N LEU A 323 -3.45 -16.46 -15.71
CA LEU A 323 -2.50 -17.24 -14.94
C LEU A 323 -2.74 -16.99 -13.46
N ILE A 324 -2.89 -18.06 -12.68
CA ILE A 324 -2.79 -17.97 -11.23
C ILE A 324 -1.30 -17.86 -10.91
N THR A 325 -0.91 -16.76 -10.29
CA THR A 325 0.49 -16.47 -9.98
C THR A 325 0.71 -16.55 -8.48
N LEU A 326 1.73 -17.33 -8.08
CA LEU A 326 2.24 -17.36 -6.72
C LEU A 326 3.21 -16.19 -6.54
N TRP A 327 2.78 -15.17 -5.80
CA TRP A 327 3.60 -14.00 -5.44
C TRP A 327 4.44 -14.23 -4.18
N GLY A 328 4.12 -15.28 -3.42
CA GLY A 328 4.77 -15.58 -2.15
C GLY A 328 4.36 -14.62 -1.03
N GLY A 329 5.07 -14.71 0.10
CA GLY A 329 4.76 -13.96 1.31
C GLY A 329 4.02 -14.80 2.36
N HIS A 330 4.49 -14.70 3.59
CA HIS A 330 3.78 -15.12 4.79
C HIS A 330 3.14 -13.88 5.42
N LEU A 331 1.91 -14.00 5.90
CA LEU A 331 1.05 -12.87 6.24
C LEU A 331 1.73 -11.83 7.16
N ALA A 332 2.17 -12.22 8.36
CA ALA A 332 2.79 -11.30 9.31
C ALA A 332 4.20 -10.81 8.86
N PRO A 333 5.15 -11.66 8.40
CA PRO A 333 6.42 -11.17 7.87
C PRO A 333 6.28 -10.22 6.69
N HIS A 334 5.29 -10.44 5.82
CA HIS A 334 5.03 -9.56 4.68
C HIS A 334 4.43 -8.23 5.10
N ALA A 335 3.50 -8.22 6.05
CA ALA A 335 2.95 -6.99 6.63
C ALA A 335 4.06 -6.14 7.27
N ALA A 336 4.94 -6.76 8.07
CA ALA A 336 6.09 -6.09 8.67
C ALA A 336 7.06 -5.53 7.61
N ALA A 337 7.27 -6.27 6.52
CA ALA A 337 8.10 -5.81 5.41
C ALA A 337 7.51 -4.59 4.69
N GLN A 338 6.18 -4.53 4.50
CA GLN A 338 5.51 -3.36 3.91
C GLN A 338 5.66 -2.13 4.81
N GLU A 339 5.53 -2.28 6.13
CA GLU A 339 5.72 -1.20 7.10
C GLU A 339 7.16 -0.66 7.10
N ASP A 340 8.16 -1.54 7.21
CA ASP A 340 9.56 -1.09 7.20
C ASP A 340 9.94 -0.52 5.83
N ALA A 341 9.58 -1.18 4.72
CA ALA A 341 9.89 -0.68 3.38
C ALA A 341 9.30 0.72 3.14
N TRP A 342 8.06 0.96 3.56
CA TRP A 342 7.44 2.28 3.43
C TRP A 342 8.18 3.34 4.23
N LYS A 343 8.54 3.03 5.48
CA LYS A 343 9.36 3.92 6.30
C LYS A 343 10.70 4.25 5.63
N LYS A 344 11.41 3.24 5.10
CA LYS A 344 12.70 3.42 4.41
C LYS A 344 12.58 4.22 3.12
N ILE A 345 11.47 4.11 2.40
CA ILE A 345 11.17 4.95 1.22
C ILE A 345 11.03 6.40 1.65
N LEU A 346 10.20 6.67 2.67
CA LEU A 346 9.97 8.03 3.15
C LEU A 346 11.25 8.65 3.73
N ASP A 347 12.02 7.91 4.52
CA ASP A 347 13.31 8.36 5.07
C ASP A 347 14.31 8.70 3.95
N PHE A 348 14.35 7.91 2.88
CA PHE A 348 15.18 8.23 1.74
C PHE A 348 14.70 9.49 1.02
N MET A 349 13.40 9.61 0.76
CA MET A 349 12.83 10.79 0.11
C MET A 349 13.12 12.06 0.92
N GLU A 350 13.03 11.97 2.24
CA GLU A 350 13.38 13.07 3.16
C GLU A 350 14.85 13.46 3.02
N ASN A 351 15.75 12.49 3.10
CA ASN A 351 17.19 12.74 3.10
C ASN A 351 17.75 13.15 1.73
N ASN A 352 17.08 12.79 0.64
CA ASN A 352 17.61 12.94 -0.72
C ASN A 352 16.85 13.93 -1.58
N LEU A 353 15.57 14.16 -1.28
CA LEU A 353 14.72 15.07 -2.06
C LEU A 353 14.26 16.27 -1.25
N ARG A 354 14.18 16.27 0.08
CA ARG A 354 13.78 17.49 0.81
C ARG A 354 14.95 18.41 1.15
N ARG A 355 16.08 17.83 1.54
CA ARG A 355 17.24 18.54 2.05
C ARG A 355 18.12 19.14 0.96
#